data_AF-A0A9W8ITS9-F1
#
_entry.id   AF-A0A9W8ITS9-F1
#
_cell.length_a   1.000
_cell.length_b   1.000
_cell.length_c   1.000
_cell.angle_alpha   90.00
_cell.angle_beta   90.00
_cell.angle_gamma   90.00
#
_symmetry.space_group_name_H-M   'P 1'
#
loop_
_entity.id
_entity.type
_entity.pdbx_description
1 polymer ?
#
loop_
_entity_poly.entity_id
_entity_poly.type
_entity_poly.pdbx_seq_one_letter_code
_entity_poly.pdbx_strand_id
1 'polypeptide(L)' 'MTSQEQAIAKVKAQLQERDTTLRESWVKAMEARLVQDELGKCQKQEGVNHYENCKWLADKYLAMMKENRLKGYKQIDV' A
#
# COMPACT_ATOMS: atom_id res chain seq x y z
N MET A 1 -5.39 29.97 24.35
CA MET A 1 -4.29 28.99 24.30
C MET A 1 -2.99 29.76 24.22
N THR A 2 -2.03 29.44 25.08
CA THR A 2 -0.69 30.06 25.06
C THR A 2 0.03 29.70 23.75
N SER A 3 0.98 30.51 23.28
CA SER A 3 1.66 30.23 22.00
C SER A 3 2.42 28.89 22.03
N GLN A 4 2.85 28.46 23.22
CA GLN A 4 3.48 27.15 23.44
C GLN A 4 2.50 25.98 23.26
N GLU A 5 1.26 26.10 23.77
CA GLU A 5 0.20 25.09 23.55
C GLU A 5 -0.12 24.95 22.07
N GLN A 6 -0.15 26.06 21.32
CA GLN A 6 -0.38 26.03 19.87
C GLN A 6 0.76 25.33 19.11
N ALA A 7 2.02 25.54 19.51
CA ALA A 7 3.17 24.87 18.91
C ALA A 7 3.14 23.36 19.17
N ILE A 8 2.82 22.94 20.39
CA ILE A 8 2.69 21.52 20.76
C ILE A 8 1.54 20.86 19.99
N ALA A 9 0.39 21.53 19.91
CA ALA A 9 -0.77 21.03 19.16
C ALA A 9 -0.44 20.84 17.66
N LYS A 10 0.30 21.78 17.06
CA LYS A 10 0.73 21.69 15.66
C LYS A 10 1.64 20.49 15.42
N VAL A 11 2.65 20.27 16.27
CA VAL A 11 3.56 19.13 16.15
C VAL A 11 2.81 17.82 16.32
N LYS A 12 1.89 17.74 17.30
CA LYS A 12 1.05 16.56 17.50
C LYS A 12 0.20 16.24 16.27
N ALA A 13 -0.44 17.26 15.68
CA ALA A 13 -1.24 17.09 14.46
C ALA A 13 -0.39 16.57 13.29
N GLN A 14 0.82 17.12 13.10
CA GLN A 14 1.74 16.65 12.06
C GLN A 14 2.18 15.20 12.26
N LEU A 15 2.44 14.79 13.50
CA LEU A 15 2.79 13.39 13.80
C LEU A 15 1.62 12.44 13.51
N GLN A 16 0.40 12.84 13.86
CA GLN A 16 -0.80 12.05 13.58
C GLN A 16 -1.04 11.90 12.07
N GLU A 17 -0.89 12.97 11.29
CA GLU A 17 -1.03 12.93 9.83
C GLU A 17 -0.02 11.98 9.18
N ARG A 18 1.24 12.04 9.62
CA ARG A 18 2.31 11.14 9.14
C ARG A 18 2.03 9.68 9.45
N ASP A 19 1.58 9.40 10.67
CA ASP A 19 1.24 8.07 11.15
C ASP A 19 0.05 7.48 10.36
N THR A 20 -1.01 8.27 10.15
CA THR A 20 -2.16 7.87 9.32
C THR A 20 -1.73 7.56 7.87
N THR A 21 -0.96 8.44 7.24
CA THR A 21 -0.46 8.24 5.87
C THR A 21 0.36 6.96 5.75
N LEU A 22 1.22 6.70 6.74
CA LEU A 22 2.05 5.50 6.76
C LEU A 22 1.18 4.25 6.93
N ARG A 23 0.22 4.25 7.85
CA ARG A 23 -0.72 3.13 8.05
C ARG A 23 -1.48 2.80 6.77
N GLU A 24 -2.07 3.79 6.10
CA GLU A 24 -2.79 3.59 4.85
C GLU A 24 -1.90 3.02 3.74
N SER A 25 -0.66 3.49 3.66
CA SER A 25 0.33 2.97 2.72
C SER A 25 0.64 1.48 2.99
N TRP A 26 0.76 1.10 4.26
CA TRP A 26 0.95 -0.31 4.65
C TRP A 26 -0.28 -1.17 4.37
N VAL A 27 -1.49 -0.66 4.59
CA VAL A 27 -2.73 -1.39 4.26
C VAL A 27 -2.77 -1.71 2.76
N LYS A 28 -2.49 -0.73 1.90
CA LYS A 28 -2.43 -0.93 0.44
C LYS A 28 -1.35 -1.94 0.01
N ALA A 29 -0.22 -1.95 0.70
CA ALA A 29 0.84 -2.95 0.46
C ALA A 29 0.39 -4.35 0.88
N MET A 30 -0.33 -4.48 2.00
CA MET A 30 -0.90 -5.75 2.47
C MET A 30 -2.00 -6.27 1.54
N GLU A 31 -2.84 -5.38 0.98
CA GLU A 31 -3.82 -5.74 -0.04
C GLU A 31 -3.15 -6.33 -1.28
N ALA A 32 -2.06 -5.72 -1.76
CA ALA A 32 -1.31 -6.24 -2.90
C ALA A 32 -0.71 -7.63 -2.61
N ARG A 33 -0.26 -7.85 -1.36
CA ARG A 33 0.23 -9.16 -0.91
C ARG A 33 -0.86 -10.24 -0.90
N LEU A 34 -2.09 -9.91 -0.49
CA LEU A 34 -3.21 -10.85 -0.55
C LEU A 34 -3.50 -11.27 -1.99
N VAL A 35 -3.46 -10.33 -2.94
CA VAL A 35 -3.65 -10.64 -4.37
C VAL A 35 -2.50 -11.50 -4.90
N GLN A 36 -1.26 -11.27 -4.47
CA GLN A 36 -0.11 -12.11 -4.82
C GLN A 36 -0.29 -13.56 -4.32
N ASP A 37 -0.72 -13.72 -3.07
CA ASP A 37 -0.93 -15.05 -2.49
C ASP A 37 -2.05 -15.80 -3.22
N GLU A 38 -3.13 -15.11 -3.58
CA GLU A 38 -4.23 -15.70 -4.34
C GLU A 38 -3.84 -16.06 -5.77
N LEU A 39 -3.07 -15.20 -6.45
CA LEU A 39 -2.48 -15.50 -7.75
C LEU A 39 -1.60 -16.75 -7.68
N GLY A 40 -0.79 -16.88 -6.63
CA GLY A 40 0.05 -18.06 -6.40
C GLY A 40 -0.76 -19.35 -6.19
N LYS A 41 -1.93 -19.28 -5.54
CA LYS A 41 -2.84 -20.43 -5.44
C LYS A 41 -3.46 -20.78 -6.80
N CYS A 42 -3.96 -19.78 -7.53
CA CYS A 42 -4.54 -19.97 -8.86
C CYS A 42 -3.55 -20.66 -9.81
N GLN A 43 -2.30 -20.16 -9.86
CA GLN A 43 -1.26 -20.75 -10.70
C GLN A 43 -0.94 -22.20 -10.34
N LYS A 44 -0.95 -22.53 -9.04
CA LYS A 44 -0.74 -23.91 -8.57
C LYS A 44 -1.91 -24.84 -8.89
N GLN A 45 -3.14 -24.33 -8.86
CA GLN A 45 -4.35 -25.11 -9.14
C GLN A 45 -4.53 -25.37 -10.64
N GLU A 46 -4.37 -24.35 -11.47
CA GLU A 46 -4.63 -24.40 -12.91
C GLU A 46 -3.51 -25.08 -13.72
N GLY A 47 -2.29 -25.15 -13.17
CA GLY A 47 -1.14 -25.72 -13.86
C GLY A 47 -0.89 -25.01 -15.18
N VAL A 48 -0.85 -25.74 -16.30
CA VAL A 48 -0.52 -25.17 -17.62
C VAL A 48 -1.54 -24.10 -18.09
N ASN A 49 -2.79 -24.15 -17.62
CA ASN A 49 -3.86 -23.24 -18.04
C ASN A 49 -3.84 -21.89 -17.30
N HIS A 50 -2.88 -21.66 -16.41
CA HIS A 50 -2.85 -20.45 -15.58
C HIS A 50 -2.77 -19.14 -16.40
N TYR A 51 -2.29 -19.19 -17.64
CA TYR A 51 -2.17 -18.02 -18.52
C TYR A 51 -3.52 -17.41 -18.92
N GLU A 52 -4.56 -18.23 -19.01
CA GLU A 52 -5.91 -17.78 -19.35
C GLU A 52 -6.71 -17.56 -18.07
N ASN A 53 -6.75 -18.56 -17.18
CA ASN A 53 -7.64 -18.56 -16.01
C ASN A 53 -7.18 -17.58 -14.92
N CYS A 54 -5.86 -17.36 -14.75
CA CYS A 54 -5.32 -16.47 -13.71
C CYS A 54 -4.92 -15.08 -14.25
N LYS A 55 -5.17 -14.78 -15.54
CA LYS A 55 -4.74 -13.53 -16.18
C LYS A 55 -5.23 -12.28 -15.45
N TRP A 56 -6.51 -12.27 -15.06
CA TRP A 56 -7.13 -11.13 -14.38
C TRP A 56 -6.49 -10.85 -13.01
N LEU A 57 -6.07 -11.90 -12.28
CA LEU A 57 -5.33 -11.76 -11.02
C LEU A 57 -3.94 -11.21 -11.26
N ALA A 58 -3.26 -11.67 -12.31
CA ALA A 58 -1.94 -11.17 -12.68
C ALA A 58 -2.00 -9.69 -13.08
N ASP A 59 -2.95 -9.30 -13.92
CA ASP A 59 -3.15 -7.91 -14.33
C ASP A 59 -3.49 -7.00 -13.14
N LYS A 60 -4.36 -7.48 -12.24
CA LYS A 60 -4.68 -6.78 -10.99
C LYS A 60 -3.45 -6.60 -10.10
N TYR A 61 -2.66 -7.65 -9.91
CA TYR A 61 -1.43 -7.58 -9.10
C TYR A 61 -0.43 -6.60 -9.71
N LEU A 62 -0.26 -6.60 -11.03
CA LEU A 62 0.63 -5.69 -11.75
C LEU A 62 0.18 -4.22 -11.62
N ALA A 63 -1.13 -3.95 -11.67
CA ALA A 63 -1.67 -2.61 -11.42
C ALA A 63 -1.39 -2.17 -9.98
N MET A 64 -1.70 -3.02 -8.99
CA MET A 64 -1.47 -2.73 -7.58
C MET A 64 0.02 -2.54 -7.26
N MET A 65 0.92 -3.28 -7.89
CA MET A 65 2.37 -3.08 -7.69
C MET A 65 2.87 -1.72 -8.17
N LYS A 66 2.21 -1.07 -9.14
CA LYS A 66 2.58 0.28 -9.60
C LYS A 66 2.02 1.35 -8.67
N GLU A 67 0.78 1.18 -8.24
CA GLU A 67 0.02 2.18 -7.48
C GLU A 67 0.33 2.13 -5.97
N ASN A 68 0.42 0.94 -5.38
CA ASN A 68 0.47 0.73 -3.93
C ASN A 68 1.90 0.64 -3.38
N ARG A 69 2.90 1.15 -4.09
CA ARG A 69 4.28 1.16 -3.59
C ARG A 69 4.38 2.04 -2.35
N LEU A 70 5.10 1.55 -1.34
CA LEU A 70 5.46 2.33 -0.16
C LEU A 70 6.38 3.48 -0.56
N LYS A 71 5.83 4.70 -0.63
CA LYS A 71 6.58 5.94 -0.91
C LYS A 71 7.08 6.64 0.36
N GLY A 72 6.55 6.26 1.53
CA GLY A 72 6.80 6.96 2.79
C GLY A 72 6.05 8.30 2.87
N TYR A 73 6.20 9.00 4.00
CA TYR A 73 5.54 10.30 4.23
C TYR A 73 6.32 11.49 3.69
N LYS A 74 7.61 11.32 3.39
CA LYS A 74 8.49 12.40 2.94
C LYS A 74 8.74 12.22 1.44
N GLN A 75 8.13 13.08 0.63
CA GLN A 75 8.47 13.20 -0.78
C GLN A 75 9.80 13.95 -0.88
N ILE A 76 10.81 13.28 -1.43
CA ILE A 76 12.11 13.88 -1.76
C ILE A 76 12.11 13.95 -3.28
N ASP A 77 11.83 15.13 -3.83
CA ASP A 77 12.05 15.39 -5.25
C ASP A 77 13.56 15.50 -5.46
N VAL A 78 14.11 14.62 -6.28
CA VAL A 78 15.52 14.63 -6.72
C VAL A 78 15.60 15.27 -8.09
#